data_AF-A0A7X4YJL0-F1
#
_entry.id   AF-A0A7X4YJL0-F1
#
_cell.length_a   1.000
_cell.length_b   1.000
_cell.length_c   1.000
_cell.angle_alpha   90.00
_cell.angle_beta   90.00
_cell.angle_gamma   90.00
#
_symmetry.space_group_name_H-M   'P 1'
#
loop_
_entity.id
_entity.type
_entity.pdbx_description
1 polymer ?
#
loop_
_entity_poly.entity_id
_entity_poly.type
_entity_poly.pdbx_seq_one_letter_code
_entity_poly.pdbx_strand_id
1 'polypeptide(L)'
;MLQGFLIALIAGSLVSLQTIFNSKVNGQAGSWVTTTLVLGLGFAASLTLGLILEGRAMFSLEHAKAWFFFSGLIGVGVVTCLMQGIRRLGPTYAVSLSLASQLVCALVLDSQGWLGLTKVDLTPGRLIGVLVIVAGMLVFKLGGRRAGTGKEADGPKAEAKTAAKAGLPAGVAGSNGEAV
;
A
#
# COMPACT_ATOMS: atom_id res chain seq x y z
N MET A 1 27.62 -3.05 9.17
CA MET A 1 26.44 -3.94 9.29
C MET A 1 25.26 -3.28 10.01
N LEU A 2 25.45 -2.71 11.20
CA LEU A 2 24.36 -2.04 11.94
C LEU A 2 23.70 -0.88 11.16
N GLN A 3 24.50 -0.03 10.49
CA GLN A 3 23.96 1.08 9.68
C GLN A 3 23.03 0.59 8.55
N GLY A 4 23.37 -0.51 7.88
CA GLY A 4 22.52 -1.08 6.84
C GLY A 4 21.19 -1.59 7.38
N PHE A 5 21.19 -2.19 8.57
CA PHE A 5 19.97 -2.62 9.25
C PHE A 5 19.06 -1.42 9.59
N LEU A 6 19.63 -0.34 10.14
CA LEU A 6 18.87 0.87 10.45
C LEU A 6 18.27 1.52 9.21
N ILE A 7 19.04 1.62 8.12
CA ILE A 7 18.56 2.16 6.85
C ILE A 7 17.43 1.29 6.28
N ALA A 8 17.54 -0.04 6.36
CA ALA A 8 16.50 -0.96 5.89
C ALA A 8 15.19 -0.82 6.70
N LEU A 9 15.29 -0.63 8.02
CA LEU A 9 14.12 -0.35 8.86
C LEU A 9 13.43 0.95 8.46
N ILE A 10 14.20 2.03 8.29
CA ILE A 10 13.69 3.33 7.84
C ILE A 10 13.03 3.20 6.46
N ALA A 11 13.66 2.48 5.54
CA ALA A 11 13.11 2.24 4.21
C ALA A 11 11.74 1.54 4.29
N GLY A 12 11.60 0.49 5.12
CA GLY A 12 10.32 -0.18 5.34
C GLY A 12 9.23 0.74 5.90
N SER A 13 9.59 1.58 6.88
CA SER A 13 8.69 2.59 7.43
C SER A 13 8.24 3.60 6.38
N LEU A 14 9.16 4.09 5.53
CA LEU A 14 8.86 5.02 4.45
C LEU A 14 7.97 4.40 3.37
N VAL A 15 8.22 3.15 2.99
CA VAL A 15 7.35 2.41 2.04
C VAL A 15 5.92 2.28 2.57
N SER A 16 5.77 2.04 3.88
CA SER A 16 4.46 1.98 4.54
C SER A 16 3.74 3.32 4.48
N LEU A 17 4.46 4.41 4.78
CA LEU A 17 3.91 5.76 4.71
C LEU A 17 3.52 6.14 3.27
N GLN A 18 4.39 5.86 2.29
CA GLN A 18 4.11 6.06 0.87
C GLN A 18 2.84 5.31 0.46
N THR A 19 2.67 4.07 0.91
CA THR A 19 1.48 3.27 0.59
C THR A 19 0.19 3.92 1.13
N ILE A 20 0.23 4.50 2.33
CA ILE A 20 -0.92 5.23 2.91
C ILE A 20 -1.25 6.47 2.08
N PHE A 21 -0.24 7.28 1.74
CA PHE A 21 -0.43 8.46 0.90
C PHE A 21 -0.97 8.08 -0.48
N ASN A 22 -0.36 7.11 -1.15
CA ASN A 22 -0.80 6.64 -2.46
C ASN A 22 -2.23 6.11 -2.42
N SER A 23 -2.60 5.38 -1.36
CA SER A 23 -3.97 4.89 -1.20
C SER A 23 -4.98 6.04 -1.05
N LYS A 24 -4.63 7.08 -0.28
CA LYS A 24 -5.49 8.27 -0.12
C LYS A 24 -5.63 9.08 -1.40
N VAL A 25 -4.54 9.29 -2.14
CA VAL A 25 -4.57 9.99 -3.43
C VAL A 25 -5.37 9.17 -4.45
N ASN A 26 -5.18 7.86 -4.47
CA ASN A 26 -5.88 6.96 -5.38
C ASN A 26 -7.39 6.92 -5.14
N GLY A 27 -7.82 7.01 -3.88
CA GLY A 27 -9.23 7.12 -3.52
C GLY A 27 -9.89 8.43 -3.98
N GLN A 28 -9.12 9.52 -4.08
CA GLN A 28 -9.64 10.86 -4.39
C GLN A 28 -9.47 11.27 -5.86
N ALA A 29 -8.32 10.95 -6.45
CA ALA A 29 -7.90 11.41 -7.77
C ALA A 29 -7.70 10.25 -8.79
N GLY A 30 -7.79 9.00 -8.34
CA GLY A 30 -7.65 7.83 -9.20
C GLY A 30 -6.20 7.35 -9.40
N SER A 31 -6.08 6.18 -10.02
CA SER A 31 -4.82 5.41 -10.05
C SER A 31 -3.76 6.03 -10.97
N TRP A 32 -4.18 6.61 -12.09
CA TRP A 32 -3.26 7.29 -13.01
C TRP A 32 -2.68 8.56 -12.40
N VAL A 33 -3.52 9.40 -11.77
CA VAL A 33 -3.05 10.62 -11.08
C VAL A 33 -2.10 10.27 -9.94
N THR A 34 -2.43 9.23 -9.15
CA THR A 34 -1.55 8.74 -8.08
C THR A 34 -0.19 8.32 -8.62
N THR A 35 -0.18 7.53 -9.69
CA THR A 35 1.05 7.03 -10.30
C THR A 35 1.90 8.18 -10.83
N THR A 36 1.30 9.11 -11.57
CA THR A 36 1.99 10.31 -12.08
C THR A 36 2.56 11.16 -10.96
N LEU A 37 1.81 11.41 -9.89
CA LEU A 37 2.29 12.21 -8.75
C LEU A 37 3.44 11.53 -8.01
N VAL A 38 3.33 10.23 -7.74
CA VAL A 38 4.37 9.49 -6.99
C VAL A 38 5.66 9.42 -7.78
N LEU A 39 5.59 9.05 -9.06
CA LEU A 39 6.79 8.98 -9.91
C LEU A 39 7.35 10.37 -10.20
N GLY A 40 6.48 11.36 -10.44
CA GLY A 40 6.89 12.75 -10.71
C GLY A 40 7.57 13.41 -9.51
N LEU A 41 6.98 13.31 -8.31
CA LEU A 41 7.57 13.84 -7.09
C LEU A 41 8.84 13.07 -6.70
N GLY A 42 8.85 11.75 -6.87
CA GLY A 42 10.04 10.93 -6.66
C GLY A 42 11.19 11.35 -7.59
N PHE A 43 10.89 11.57 -8.87
CA PHE A 43 11.85 12.08 -9.85
C PHE A 43 12.37 13.47 -9.45
N ALA A 44 11.48 14.41 -9.13
CA ALA A 44 11.87 15.77 -8.74
C ALA A 44 12.73 15.78 -7.47
N ALA A 45 12.37 14.99 -6.46
CA ALA A 45 13.15 14.85 -5.22
C ALA A 45 14.52 14.22 -5.48
N SER A 46 14.57 13.13 -6.27
CA SER A 46 15.83 12.47 -6.62
C SER A 46 16.74 13.36 -7.45
N LEU A 47 16.20 14.11 -8.41
CA LEU A 47 16.95 15.06 -9.22
C LEU A 47 17.53 16.18 -8.36
N THR A 48 16.71 16.78 -7.48
CA THR A 48 17.14 17.87 -6.61
C THR A 48 18.24 17.43 -5.65
N LEU A 49 18.03 16.29 -4.97
CA LEU A 49 19.02 15.75 -4.03
C LEU A 49 20.31 15.30 -4.75
N GLY A 50 20.20 14.64 -5.90
CA GLY A 50 21.36 14.24 -6.70
C GLY A 50 22.18 15.45 -7.16
N LEU A 51 21.54 16.53 -7.61
CA LEU A 51 22.22 17.77 -7.96
C LEU A 51 22.92 18.44 -6.77
N ILE A 52 22.33 18.38 -5.57
CA ILE A 52 22.93 18.96 -4.36
C ILE A 52 24.13 18.14 -3.87
N LEU A 53 24.02 16.80 -3.90
CA LEU A 53 25.02 15.90 -3.32
C LEU A 53 26.15 15.54 -4.30
N GLU A 54 25.83 15.36 -5.58
CA GLU A 54 26.75 14.83 -6.60
C GLU A 54 27.03 15.86 -7.74
N GLY A 55 26.19 16.88 -7.88
CA GLY A 55 26.36 17.93 -8.88
C GLY A 55 26.36 17.38 -10.31
N ARG A 56 27.39 17.73 -11.09
CA ARG A 56 27.52 17.28 -12.49
C ARG A 56 27.80 15.79 -12.64
N ALA A 57 28.31 15.13 -11.59
CA ALA A 57 28.59 13.69 -11.62
C ALA A 57 27.32 12.85 -11.82
N MET A 58 26.16 13.36 -11.41
CA MET A 58 24.85 12.72 -11.60
C MET A 58 24.53 12.45 -13.09
N PHE A 59 25.08 13.25 -14.00
CA PHE A 59 24.86 13.10 -15.44
C PHE A 59 25.93 12.26 -16.14
N SER A 60 26.91 11.73 -15.39
CA SER A 60 27.93 10.84 -15.97
C SER A 60 27.34 9.46 -16.23
N LEU A 61 26.74 9.29 -17.40
CA LEU A 61 26.05 8.07 -17.84
C LEU A 61 26.92 7.22 -18.77
N GLU A 62 28.26 7.32 -18.70
CA GLU A 62 29.20 6.68 -19.62
C GLU A 62 29.03 5.15 -19.72
N HIS A 63 28.45 4.51 -18.70
CA HIS A 63 28.23 3.07 -18.63
C HIS A 63 26.74 2.69 -18.56
N ALA A 64 25.83 3.62 -18.84
CA ALA A 64 24.40 3.38 -18.76
C ALA A 64 23.95 2.43 -19.88
N LYS A 65 23.42 1.26 -19.51
CA LYS A 65 22.84 0.31 -20.47
C LYS A 65 21.43 0.78 -20.83
N ALA A 66 21.01 0.54 -22.07
CA ALA A 66 19.68 0.92 -22.57
C ALA A 66 18.53 0.40 -21.67
N TRP A 67 18.73 -0.72 -20.98
CA TRP A 67 17.70 -1.29 -20.10
C TRP A 67 17.49 -0.52 -18.79
N PHE A 68 18.43 0.35 -18.38
CA PHE A 68 18.25 1.22 -17.20
C PHE A 68 17.07 2.17 -17.37
N PHE A 69 16.84 2.65 -18.59
CA PHE A 69 15.73 3.55 -18.91
C PHE A 69 14.37 2.85 -18.83
N PHE A 70 14.32 1.51 -18.93
CA PHE A 70 13.08 0.76 -18.77
C PHE A 70 12.65 0.60 -17.31
N SER A 71 13.55 0.82 -16.34
CA SER A 71 13.22 0.69 -14.92
C SER A 71 12.10 1.65 -14.47
N GLY A 72 12.06 2.86 -15.03
CA GLY A 72 11.00 3.83 -14.77
C GLY A 72 9.61 3.33 -15.20
N LEU A 73 9.53 2.59 -16.31
CA LEU A 73 8.28 1.99 -16.80
C LEU A 73 7.80 0.86 -15.87
N ILE A 74 8.73 0.08 -15.32
CA ILE A 74 8.40 -0.93 -14.29
C ILE A 74 7.79 -0.24 -13.07
N GLY A 75 8.29 0.93 -12.66
CA GLY A 75 7.74 1.74 -11.58
C GLY A 75 6.27 2.12 -11.78
N VAL A 76 5.88 2.49 -13.01
CA VAL A 76 4.47 2.76 -13.37
C VAL A 76 3.60 1.52 -13.11
N GLY A 77 4.07 0.35 -13.54
CA GLY A 77 3.41 -0.93 -13.31
C GLY A 77 3.28 -1.25 -11.82
N VAL A 78 4.34 -1.07 -11.04
CA VAL A 78 4.35 -1.33 -9.59
C VAL A 78 3.29 -0.52 -8.87
N VAL A 79 3.28 0.80 -9.06
CA VAL A 79 2.31 1.67 -8.36
C VAL A 79 0.89 1.37 -8.81
N THR A 80 0.66 1.24 -10.13
CA THR A 80 -0.68 0.98 -10.67
C THR A 80 -1.24 -0.36 -10.19
N CYS A 81 -0.46 -1.45 -10.30
CA CYS A 81 -0.87 -2.78 -9.86
C CYS A 81 -1.12 -2.83 -8.34
N LEU A 82 -0.23 -2.21 -7.54
CA LEU A 82 -0.41 -2.18 -6.10
C LEU A 82 -1.67 -1.39 -5.73
N MET A 83 -1.86 -0.21 -6.28
CA MET A 83 -3.03 0.64 -6.01
C MET A 83 -4.34 -0.04 -6.45
N GLN A 84 -4.33 -0.73 -7.59
CA GLN A 84 -5.49 -1.50 -8.04
C GLN A 84 -5.73 -2.72 -7.15
N GLY A 85 -4.68 -3.39 -6.70
CA GLY A 85 -4.75 -4.46 -5.71
C GLY A 85 -5.39 -3.97 -4.41
N ILE A 86 -4.96 -2.82 -3.89
CA ILE A 86 -5.50 -2.21 -2.67
C ILE A 86 -7.00 -1.91 -2.83
N ARG A 87 -7.42 -1.39 -3.98
CA ARG A 87 -8.85 -1.12 -4.25
C ARG A 87 -9.71 -2.39 -4.29
N ARG A 88 -9.18 -3.50 -4.79
CA ARG A 88 -9.93 -4.76 -4.98
C ARG A 88 -9.88 -5.71 -3.78
N LEU A 89 -8.76 -5.74 -3.06
CA LEU A 89 -8.48 -6.72 -2.01
C LEU A 89 -8.42 -6.08 -0.62
N GLY A 90 -8.40 -4.74 -0.55
CA GLY A 90 -8.06 -4.00 0.66
C GLY A 90 -6.55 -3.86 0.87
N PRO A 91 -6.11 -2.85 1.65
CA PRO A 91 -4.70 -2.50 1.79
C PRO A 91 -3.87 -3.63 2.39
N THR A 92 -4.37 -4.26 3.46
CA THR A 92 -3.66 -5.35 4.14
C THR A 92 -3.38 -6.53 3.20
N TYR A 93 -4.39 -6.96 2.42
CA TYR A 93 -4.23 -8.12 1.53
C TYR A 93 -3.30 -7.82 0.37
N ALA A 94 -3.47 -6.65 -0.27
CA ALA A 94 -2.67 -6.28 -1.43
C ALA A 94 -1.18 -6.11 -1.08
N VAL A 95 -0.88 -5.45 0.04
CA VAL A 95 0.51 -5.23 0.49
C VAL A 95 1.15 -6.56 0.91
N SER A 96 0.48 -7.38 1.70
CA SER A 96 1.02 -8.70 2.07
C SER A 96 1.27 -9.57 0.84
N LEU A 97 0.31 -9.66 -0.09
CA LEU A 97 0.51 -10.45 -1.31
C LEU A 97 1.67 -9.90 -2.16
N SER A 98 1.82 -8.58 -2.22
CA SER A 98 2.94 -7.94 -2.92
C SER A 98 4.29 -8.29 -2.28
N LEU A 99 4.42 -8.22 -0.96
CA LEU A 99 5.65 -8.59 -0.26
C LEU A 99 6.01 -10.07 -0.43
N ALA A 100 5.01 -10.96 -0.35
CA ALA A 100 5.22 -12.39 -0.60
C ALA A 100 5.70 -12.64 -2.04
N SER A 101 5.06 -12.00 -3.03
CA SER A 101 5.44 -12.09 -4.44
C SER A 101 6.86 -11.56 -4.69
N GLN A 102 7.23 -10.44 -4.06
CA GLN A 102 8.58 -9.87 -4.16
C GLN A 102 9.65 -10.84 -3.68
N LEU A 103 9.44 -11.54 -2.55
CA LEU A 103 10.39 -12.53 -2.03
C LEU A 103 10.55 -13.74 -2.95
N VAL A 104 9.45 -14.25 -3.50
CA VAL A 104 9.48 -15.38 -4.45
C VAL A 104 10.17 -14.95 -5.74
N CYS A 105 9.81 -13.79 -6.29
CA CYS A 105 10.46 -13.24 -7.49
C CYS A 105 11.95 -12.99 -7.26
N ALA A 106 12.35 -12.42 -6.11
CA ALA A 106 13.76 -12.22 -5.77
C ALA A 106 14.52 -13.56 -5.78
N LEU A 107 13.98 -14.59 -5.14
CA LEU A 107 14.59 -15.92 -5.12
C LEU A 107 14.75 -16.51 -6.53
N VAL A 108 13.75 -16.36 -7.40
CA VAL A 108 13.84 -16.82 -8.80
C VAL A 108 14.88 -16.01 -9.57
N LEU A 109 14.82 -14.69 -9.53
CA LEU A 109 15.74 -13.81 -10.28
C LEU A 109 17.19 -13.98 -9.85
N ASP A 110 17.44 -14.01 -8.54
CA ASP A 110 18.77 -14.19 -7.95
C ASP A 110 19.35 -15.57 -8.29
N SER A 111 18.51 -16.62 -8.31
CA SER A 111 18.94 -17.98 -8.68
C SER A 111 19.33 -18.12 -10.14
N GLN A 112 18.66 -17.39 -11.02
CA GLN A 112 18.94 -17.43 -12.45
C GLN A 112 20.07 -16.47 -12.85
N GLY A 113 20.45 -15.53 -11.97
CA GLY A 113 21.43 -14.49 -12.27
C GLY A 113 20.94 -13.54 -13.36
N TRP A 114 19.62 -13.40 -13.50
CA TRP A 114 19.05 -12.49 -14.49
C TRP A 114 19.45 -11.05 -14.17
N LEU A 115 19.46 -10.18 -15.19
CA LEU A 115 19.86 -8.76 -15.06
C LEU A 115 21.35 -8.52 -14.72
N GLY A 116 22.21 -9.54 -14.83
CA GLY A 116 23.63 -9.42 -14.46
C GLY A 116 23.89 -9.52 -12.95
N LEU A 117 22.91 -10.04 -12.20
CA LEU A 117 23.07 -10.39 -10.79
C LEU A 117 24.07 -11.53 -10.64
N THR A 118 24.91 -11.47 -9.61
CA THR A 118 25.75 -12.61 -9.20
C THR A 118 24.83 -13.76 -8.83
N LYS A 119 24.96 -14.88 -9.53
CA LYS A 119 24.09 -16.04 -9.36
C LYS A 119 24.17 -16.52 -7.92
N VAL A 120 23.03 -16.54 -7.25
CA VAL A 120 22.93 -16.90 -5.84
C VAL A 120 22.44 -18.34 -5.74
N ASP A 121 23.27 -19.23 -5.20
CA ASP A 121 22.90 -20.64 -5.10
C ASP A 121 21.62 -20.84 -4.27
N LEU A 122 20.67 -21.58 -4.84
CA LEU A 122 19.45 -21.98 -4.16
C LEU A 122 19.76 -23.08 -3.16
N THR A 123 20.15 -22.68 -1.96
CA THR A 123 20.31 -23.61 -0.84
C THR A 123 18.94 -23.95 -0.24
N PRO A 124 18.75 -25.18 0.26
CA PRO A 124 17.51 -25.56 0.95
C PRO A 124 17.17 -24.61 2.11
N GLY A 125 18.18 -24.09 2.81
CA GLY A 125 18.00 -23.12 3.89
C GLY A 125 17.35 -21.80 3.44
N ARG A 126 17.73 -21.27 2.26
CA ARG A 126 17.09 -20.06 1.70
C ARG A 126 15.64 -20.31 1.33
N LEU A 127 15.35 -21.47 0.74
CA LEU A 127 13.99 -21.85 0.38
C LEU A 127 13.11 -21.98 1.62
N ILE A 128 13.60 -22.62 2.68
CA ILE A 128 12.92 -22.71 3.97
C ILE A 128 12.71 -21.32 4.57
N GLY A 129 13.72 -20.45 4.56
CA GLY A 129 13.60 -19.08 5.06
C GLY A 129 12.49 -18.28 4.37
N VAL A 130 12.43 -18.32 3.04
CA VAL A 130 11.35 -17.68 2.26
C VAL A 130 10.00 -18.29 2.59
N LEU A 131 9.90 -19.62 2.67
CA LEU A 131 8.67 -20.32 3.06
C LEU A 131 8.19 -19.90 4.45
N VAL A 132 9.09 -19.76 5.42
CA VAL A 132 8.77 -19.31 6.79
C VAL A 132 8.24 -17.87 6.78
N ILE A 133 8.84 -16.96 6.02
CA ILE A 133 8.37 -15.58 5.92
C ILE A 133 6.98 -15.52 5.28
N VAL A 134 6.78 -16.23 4.17
CA VAL A 134 5.49 -16.29 3.47
C VAL A 134 4.43 -16.93 4.37
N ALA A 135 4.74 -18.03 5.06
CA ALA A 135 3.84 -18.68 6.00
C ALA A 135 3.49 -17.76 7.17
N GLY A 136 4.48 -17.08 7.76
CA GLY A 136 4.27 -16.11 8.83
C GLY A 136 3.34 -14.97 8.41
N MET A 137 3.49 -14.48 7.18
CA MET A 137 2.61 -13.46 6.62
C MET A 137 1.17 -13.95 6.42
N LEU A 138 1.00 -15.20 5.97
CA LEU A 138 -0.32 -15.84 5.84
C LEU A 138 -0.97 -16.01 7.23
N VAL A 139 -0.21 -16.45 8.24
CA VAL A 139 -0.69 -16.62 9.62
C VAL A 139 -1.09 -15.28 10.22
N PHE A 140 -0.25 -14.25 10.12
CA PHE A 140 -0.54 -12.90 10.62
C PHE A 140 -1.89 -12.39 10.09
N LYS A 141 -2.12 -12.59 8.79
CA LYS A 141 -3.37 -12.22 8.12
C LYS A 141 -4.56 -13.08 8.57
N LEU A 142 -4.39 -14.40 8.72
CA LEU A 142 -5.45 -15.30 9.20
C LEU A 142 -5.84 -15.01 10.66
N GLY A 143 -4.88 -14.62 11.50
CA GLY A 143 -5.11 -14.19 12.88
C GLY A 143 -5.89 -12.89 12.98
N GLY A 144 -5.62 -11.93 12.09
CA GLY A 144 -6.33 -10.63 12.03
C GLY A 144 -7.82 -10.72 11.66
N ARG A 145 -8.28 -11.82 11.05
CA ARG A 145 -9.71 -12.03 10.72
C ARG A 145 -10.60 -12.30 11.93
N ARG A 146 -10.05 -12.69 13.08
CA ARG A 146 -10.83 -13.02 14.29
C ARG A 146 -11.08 -11.83 15.22
N ALA A 147 -10.41 -10.70 15.01
CA ALA A 147 -10.51 -9.53 15.90
C ALA A 147 -11.63 -8.53 15.52
N GLY A 148 -12.48 -8.86 14.53
CA GLY A 148 -13.53 -7.97 14.01
C GLY A 148 -14.98 -8.46 14.24
N THR A 149 -15.20 -9.48 15.08
CA THR A 149 -16.55 -10.01 15.37
C THR A 149 -16.86 -10.02 16.87
N GLY A 150 -16.53 -8.94 17.57
CA GLY A 150 -16.81 -8.77 18.99
C GLY A 150 -17.36 -7.39 19.31
N LYS A 151 -18.69 -7.32 19.49
CA LYS A 151 -19.52 -6.21 20.00
C LYS A 151 -19.71 -4.98 19.09
N GLU A 152 -20.74 -5.06 18.27
CA GLU A 152 -21.77 -4.01 18.23
C GLU A 152 -23.14 -4.71 18.27
N ALA A 153 -23.44 -5.26 19.45
CA ALA A 153 -24.79 -5.69 19.79
C ALA A 153 -25.37 -4.63 20.73
N ASP A 154 -26.42 -3.98 20.23
CA ASP A 154 -27.57 -3.41 20.94
C ASP A 154 -27.59 -1.91 21.29
N GLY A 155 -28.55 -1.19 20.66
CA GLY A 155 -29.13 0.10 21.06
C GLY A 155 -28.68 1.36 20.29
N PRO A 156 -29.58 2.28 19.83
CA PRO A 156 -31.03 2.38 20.03
C PRO A 156 -31.80 2.43 18.69
N LYS A 157 -32.25 1.27 18.19
CA LYS A 157 -33.36 1.18 17.21
C LYS A 157 -34.62 0.52 17.78
N ALA A 158 -34.60 0.16 19.06
CA ALA A 158 -35.73 -0.46 19.76
C ALA A 158 -36.79 0.56 20.24
N GLU A 159 -36.45 1.83 20.42
CA GLU A 159 -37.41 2.83 20.92
C GLU A 159 -38.33 3.38 19.82
N ALA A 160 -37.85 3.48 18.56
CA ALA A 160 -38.66 3.97 17.44
C ALA A 160 -39.77 2.99 17.01
N LYS A 161 -39.60 1.68 17.25
CA LYS A 161 -40.60 0.66 16.89
C LYS A 161 -41.67 0.45 17.96
N THR A 162 -41.41 0.84 19.21
CA THR A 162 -42.39 0.78 20.30
C THR A 162 -43.34 1.97 20.26
N ALA A 163 -42.85 3.17 19.94
CA ALA A 163 -43.70 4.37 19.81
C ALA A 163 -44.73 4.25 18.67
N ALA A 164 -44.37 3.61 17.56
CA ALA A 164 -45.29 3.39 16.44
C ALA A 164 -46.39 2.34 16.72
N LYS A 165 -46.22 1.50 17.77
CA LYS A 165 -47.18 0.45 18.13
C LYS A 165 -48.11 0.84 19.29
N ALA A 166 -47.91 2.01 19.90
CA ALA A 166 -48.63 2.48 21.09
C ALA A 166 -49.85 3.38 20.81
N GLY A 167 -50.21 3.63 19.54
CA GLY A 167 -51.52 4.23 19.19
C GLY A 167 -51.82 5.59 19.85
N LEU A 168 -50.84 6.49 19.94
CA LEU A 168 -51.10 7.87 20.39
C LEU A 168 -51.59 8.74 19.21
N PRO A 169 -52.70 9.49 19.35
CA PRO A 169 -53.23 10.28 18.25
C PRO A 169 -52.33 11.46 17.91
N ALA A 170 -52.05 11.61 16.61
CA ALA A 170 -51.54 12.85 16.03
C ALA A 170 -52.68 13.88 15.96
N GLY A 171 -52.72 14.77 16.95
CA GLY A 171 -53.46 16.03 16.96
C GLY A 171 -52.77 16.91 17.99
N VAL A 172 -52.33 18.13 17.69
CA VAL A 172 -53.13 19.23 17.19
C VAL A 172 -52.28 20.10 16.26
N ALA A 173 -52.76 20.27 15.03
CA ALA A 173 -52.43 21.41 14.19
C ALA A 173 -53.08 22.66 14.81
N GLY A 174 -52.30 23.70 15.05
CA GLY A 174 -52.78 25.04 15.36
C GLY A 174 -52.10 26.03 14.42
N SER A 175 -52.79 26.37 13.34
CA SER A 175 -52.52 27.57 12.55
C SER A 175 -52.98 28.82 13.33
N ASN A 176 -52.53 29.99 12.86
CA ASN A 176 -52.93 31.39 13.14
C ASN A 176 -51.79 32.16 13.81
N GLY A 177 -51.33 33.32 13.35
CA GLY A 177 -51.73 34.24 12.28
C GLY A 177 -50.59 35.26 12.12
N GLU A 178 -50.36 35.77 10.90
CA GLU A 178 -50.56 37.18 10.53
C GLU A 178 -49.53 38.20 11.09
N ALA A 179 -48.93 38.92 10.13
CA ALA A 179 -48.56 40.34 10.13
C ALA A 179 -47.93 40.98 11.40
N VAL A 180 -46.65 41.36 11.32
CA VAL A 180 -46.12 42.72 11.01
C VAL A 180 -44.60 42.65 11.05
#